data_AF-A0A9N9S9U2-F1
#
_entry.id   AF-A0A9N9S9U2-F1
#
_cell.length_a   1.000
_cell.length_b   1.000
_cell.length_c   1.000
_cell.angle_alpha   90.00
_cell.angle_beta   90.00
_cell.angle_gamma   90.00
#
_symmetry.space_group_name_H-M   'P 1'
#
loop_
_entity.id
_entity.type
_entity.pdbx_description
1 polymer ?
#
loop_
_entity_poly.entity_id
_entity_poly.type
_entity_poly.pdbx_seq_one_letter_code
_entity_poly.pdbx_strand_id
1 'polypeptide(L)'
;MEGVPKPFMESKRWLSIEEYFIIIVDFDETRTCFQPPVSPKPSHICIFKSSFVQENSNWRADQHRWRQMETKQLPLKNPELLCTYFHTYKGENFSKRAYVLLDPHKHNSEHIVLIHYTSSLISVILECHGNRKKNIDRKHITTAKSQLAKQKTSLLDALLTVYKKLTAEDIHPAQINVLSPRDKIQVKNSIMNERKRDLLSDDDLIELYLINEDLNGFIKTYSNLFQNLVQCSTAKQHLKN
;
A
#
# COMPACT_ATOMS: atom_id res chain seq x y z
N MET A 1 -0.03 0.60 26.01
CA MET A 1 0.91 0.25 24.93
C MET A 1 0.70 -1.20 24.61
N GLU A 2 -0.22 -1.49 23.68
CA GLU A 2 -0.43 -2.85 23.19
C GLU A 2 0.81 -3.27 22.39
N GLY A 3 1.34 -4.44 22.76
CA GLY A 3 2.58 -4.96 22.22
C GLY A 3 2.47 -5.30 20.73
N VAL A 4 3.64 -5.55 20.13
CA VAL A 4 3.78 -6.04 18.74
C VAL A 4 2.70 -7.08 18.43
N PRO A 5 2.00 -6.98 17.27
CA PRO A 5 0.92 -7.90 16.95
C PRO A 5 1.41 -9.35 17.03
N LYS A 6 0.83 -10.12 17.96
CA LYS A 6 1.17 -11.53 18.16
C LYS A 6 0.51 -12.36 17.05
N PRO A 7 1.07 -13.52 16.68
CA PRO A 7 0.38 -14.42 15.78
C PRO A 7 -0.97 -14.82 16.37
N PHE A 8 -1.98 -14.90 15.50
CA PHE A 8 -3.29 -15.46 15.84
C PHE A 8 -3.14 -16.92 16.26
N MET A 9 -2.33 -17.72 15.58
CA MET A 9 -1.95 -19.07 16.01
C MET A 9 -0.64 -19.50 15.33
N GLU A 10 -0.17 -20.71 15.63
CA GLU A 10 1.02 -21.29 15.00
C GLU A 10 0.73 -22.67 14.39
N SER A 11 1.26 -22.93 13.20
CA SER A 11 1.25 -24.26 12.56
C SER A 11 2.48 -24.46 11.69
N LYS A 12 3.21 -25.57 11.88
CA LYS A 12 4.38 -25.89 11.04
C LYS A 12 4.02 -26.39 9.64
N ARG A 13 2.81 -26.94 9.47
CA ARG A 13 2.28 -27.43 8.18
C ARG A 13 1.32 -26.41 7.59
N TRP A 14 1.15 -26.44 6.28
CA TRP A 14 -0.02 -25.81 5.67
C TRP A 14 -1.31 -26.44 6.23
N LEU A 15 -2.28 -25.60 6.57
CA LEU A 15 -3.62 -26.06 6.88
C LEU A 15 -4.33 -26.52 5.60
N SER A 16 -5.35 -27.35 5.78
CA SER A 16 -6.33 -27.69 4.73
C SER A 16 -7.18 -26.48 4.36
N ILE A 17 -7.88 -26.55 3.23
CA ILE A 17 -8.73 -25.45 2.75
C ILE A 17 -9.88 -25.22 3.74
N GLU A 18 -10.44 -26.31 4.25
CA GLU A 18 -11.52 -26.33 5.24
C GLU A 18 -11.09 -25.66 6.55
N GLU A 19 -9.88 -25.97 7.04
CA GLU A 19 -9.31 -25.32 8.23
C GLU A 19 -9.15 -23.80 8.02
N TYR A 20 -8.64 -23.36 6.86
CA TYR A 20 -8.56 -21.91 6.58
C TYR A 20 -9.92 -21.25 6.49
N PHE A 21 -10.89 -21.92 5.89
CA PHE A 21 -12.25 -21.41 5.75
C PHE A 21 -12.92 -21.23 7.12
N ILE A 22 -12.81 -22.23 8.00
CA ILE A 22 -13.35 -22.13 9.37
C ILE A 22 -12.71 -20.95 10.10
N ILE A 23 -11.38 -20.82 10.05
CA ILE A 23 -10.68 -19.74 10.75
C ILE A 23 -11.06 -18.37 10.20
N ILE A 24 -11.15 -18.18 8.89
CA ILE A 24 -11.42 -16.84 8.33
C ILE A 24 -12.87 -16.41 8.56
N VAL A 25 -13.81 -17.37 8.63
CA VAL A 25 -15.24 -17.08 8.88
C VAL A 25 -15.51 -16.86 10.36
N ASP A 26 -14.88 -17.64 11.23
CA ASP A 26 -15.10 -17.63 12.68
C ASP A 26 -13.75 -17.58 13.42
N PHE A 27 -13.32 -16.38 13.76
CA PHE A 27 -12.11 -16.14 14.55
C PHE A 27 -12.41 -15.25 15.75
N ASP A 28 -11.59 -15.41 16.77
CA ASP A 28 -11.56 -14.50 17.92
C ASP A 28 -11.04 -13.12 17.50
N GLU A 29 -11.95 -12.14 17.41
CA GLU A 29 -11.64 -10.77 17.01
C GLU A 29 -10.56 -10.11 17.89
N THR A 30 -10.47 -10.50 19.16
CA THR A 30 -9.49 -9.95 20.11
C THR A 30 -8.05 -10.32 19.75
N ARG A 31 -7.89 -11.31 18.85
CA ARG A 31 -6.59 -11.81 18.36
C ARG A 31 -6.29 -11.34 16.94
N THR A 32 -7.06 -10.38 16.42
CA THR A 32 -6.79 -9.77 15.11
C THR A 32 -5.78 -8.63 15.20
N CYS A 33 -5.16 -8.35 14.05
CA CYS A 33 -4.20 -7.28 13.89
C CYS A 33 -4.78 -6.23 12.94
N PHE A 34 -4.95 -5.00 13.42
CA PHE A 34 -5.31 -3.84 12.57
C PHE A 34 -4.09 -3.18 11.91
N GLN A 35 -2.90 -3.54 12.39
CA GLN A 35 -1.62 -3.13 11.84
C GLN A 35 -0.95 -4.31 11.15
N PRO A 36 -0.05 -4.09 10.17
CA PRO A 36 0.64 -5.19 9.52
C PRO A 36 1.42 -6.06 10.52
N PRO A 37 1.47 -7.38 10.31
CA PRO A 37 2.36 -8.25 11.09
C PRO A 37 3.81 -7.75 11.01
N VAL A 38 4.54 -7.70 12.12
CA VAL A 38 5.94 -7.21 12.12
C VAL A 38 6.90 -8.37 12.29
N SER A 39 7.74 -8.61 11.28
CA SER A 39 8.75 -9.67 11.29
C SER A 39 8.16 -11.05 11.68
N PRO A 40 7.10 -11.51 10.99
CA PRO A 40 6.49 -12.80 11.27
C PRO A 40 7.51 -13.93 11.06
N LYS A 41 7.41 -14.96 11.91
CA LYS A 41 8.29 -16.12 11.88
C LYS A 41 7.63 -17.27 11.12
N PRO A 42 8.42 -18.28 10.70
CA PRO A 42 7.90 -19.57 10.33
C PRO A 42 6.83 -20.07 11.30
N SER A 43 5.81 -20.72 10.76
CA SER A 43 4.62 -21.23 11.45
C SER A 43 3.62 -20.20 11.94
N HIS A 44 3.92 -18.90 11.93
CA HIS A 44 2.94 -17.90 12.34
C HIS A 44 1.74 -17.86 11.39
N ILE A 45 0.56 -17.80 11.97
CA ILE A 45 -0.69 -17.49 11.29
C ILE A 45 -1.22 -16.19 11.90
N CYS A 46 -1.55 -15.21 11.07
CA CYS A 46 -2.05 -13.91 11.50
C CYS A 46 -3.36 -13.59 10.79
N ILE A 47 -4.28 -12.91 11.49
CA ILE A 47 -5.48 -12.33 10.88
C ILE A 47 -5.30 -10.83 10.84
N PHE A 48 -5.22 -10.28 9.64
CA PHE A 48 -5.20 -8.85 9.42
C PHE A 48 -6.59 -8.35 9.06
N LYS A 49 -7.02 -7.26 9.71
CA LYS A 49 -8.34 -6.66 9.54
C LYS A 49 -8.20 -5.18 9.19
N SER A 50 -8.96 -4.71 8.22
CA SER A 50 -8.95 -3.32 7.78
C SER A 50 -10.36 -2.84 7.44
N SER A 51 -10.73 -1.68 7.95
CA SER A 51 -12.01 -1.01 7.64
C SER A 51 -11.86 0.01 6.49
N PHE A 52 -10.62 0.33 6.08
CA PHE A 52 -10.34 1.34 5.05
C PHE A 52 -9.74 0.72 3.81
N VAL A 53 -10.31 1.00 2.63
CA VAL A 53 -9.86 0.45 1.35
C VAL A 53 -8.37 0.73 1.08
N GLN A 54 -7.88 1.90 1.46
CA GLN A 54 -6.48 2.30 1.30
C GLN A 54 -5.52 1.45 2.15
N GLU A 55 -6.02 0.81 3.20
CA GLU A 55 -5.27 0.01 4.17
C GLU A 55 -5.36 -1.50 3.92
N ASN A 56 -6.26 -1.95 3.03
CA ASN A 56 -6.49 -3.38 2.73
C ASN A 56 -5.22 -4.15 2.32
N SER A 57 -4.20 -3.46 1.80
CA SER A 57 -2.91 -4.06 1.41
C SER A 57 -1.79 -3.86 2.43
N ASN A 58 -2.04 -3.24 3.58
CA ASN A 58 -1.00 -2.90 4.56
C ASN A 58 -0.30 -4.13 5.09
N TRP A 59 -1.01 -5.25 5.29
CA TRP A 59 -0.45 -6.55 5.70
C TRP A 59 0.73 -7.04 4.86
N ARG A 60 0.90 -6.54 3.63
CA ARG A 60 2.04 -6.87 2.78
C ARG A 60 3.35 -6.23 3.28
N ALA A 61 3.27 -5.15 4.05
CA ALA A 61 4.40 -4.45 4.64
C ALA A 61 4.80 -5.11 5.97
N ASP A 62 5.16 -6.39 5.93
CA ASP A 62 5.44 -7.20 7.11
C ASP A 62 6.94 -7.33 7.45
N GLN A 63 7.74 -6.40 6.91
CA GLN A 63 9.21 -6.35 7.00
C GLN A 63 9.96 -7.45 6.25
N HIS A 64 9.28 -8.32 5.52
CA HIS A 64 9.88 -9.23 4.56
C HIS A 64 9.67 -8.75 3.12
N ARG A 65 10.58 -9.13 2.22
CA ARG A 65 10.46 -8.82 0.80
C ARG A 65 9.90 -10.02 0.04
N TRP A 66 8.74 -9.83 -0.57
CA TRP A 66 8.00 -10.90 -1.23
C TRP A 66 8.01 -10.76 -2.74
N ARG A 67 8.07 -11.90 -3.44
CA ARG A 67 7.65 -12.07 -4.82
C ARG A 67 6.27 -12.73 -4.81
N GLN A 68 5.27 -12.05 -5.36
CA GLN A 68 3.97 -12.66 -5.60
C GLN A 68 4.10 -13.62 -6.78
N MET A 69 3.63 -14.86 -6.60
CA MET A 69 3.72 -15.90 -7.62
C MET A 69 2.42 -15.97 -8.41
N GLU A 70 1.36 -16.46 -7.77
CA GLU A 70 0.06 -16.66 -8.38
C GLU A 70 -1.06 -16.35 -7.39
N THR A 71 -2.28 -16.25 -7.92
CA THR A 71 -3.50 -16.17 -7.11
C THR A 71 -4.49 -17.22 -7.63
N LYS A 72 -5.03 -18.03 -6.72
CA LYS A 72 -5.96 -19.12 -7.04
C LYS A 72 -7.23 -19.00 -6.21
N GLN A 73 -8.35 -19.36 -6.82
CA GLN A 73 -9.61 -19.55 -6.12
C GLN A 73 -9.65 -20.98 -5.56
N LEU A 74 -10.04 -21.12 -4.29
CA LEU A 74 -10.01 -22.38 -3.54
C LEU A 74 -11.35 -22.61 -2.80
N PRO A 75 -11.87 -23.86 -2.77
CA PRO A 75 -11.43 -24.99 -3.59
C PRO A 75 -11.71 -24.74 -5.09
N LEU A 76 -11.18 -25.59 -5.97
CA LEU A 76 -11.26 -25.38 -7.43
C LEU A 76 -12.71 -25.43 -7.96
N LYS A 77 -13.58 -26.19 -7.29
CA LYS A 77 -15.03 -26.26 -7.55
C LYS A 77 -15.74 -25.53 -6.42
N ASN A 78 -16.67 -24.62 -6.75
CA ASN A 78 -17.38 -23.78 -5.79
C ASN A 78 -16.41 -23.03 -4.85
N PRO A 79 -15.58 -22.13 -5.41
CA PRO A 79 -14.55 -21.46 -4.64
C PRO A 79 -15.14 -20.52 -3.59
N GLU A 80 -14.55 -20.54 -2.40
CA GLU A 80 -14.95 -19.68 -1.27
C GLU A 80 -13.82 -18.74 -0.84
N LEU A 81 -12.58 -19.10 -1.16
CA LEU A 81 -11.37 -18.36 -0.79
C LEU A 81 -10.60 -17.94 -2.03
N LEU A 82 -10.04 -16.74 -1.99
CA LEU A 82 -8.98 -16.28 -2.87
C LEU A 82 -7.64 -16.42 -2.15
N CYS A 83 -6.76 -17.28 -2.64
CA CYS A 83 -5.43 -17.53 -2.09
C CYS A 83 -4.34 -16.92 -2.97
N THR A 84 -3.56 -15.99 -2.44
CA THR A 84 -2.37 -15.44 -3.09
C THR A 84 -1.10 -16.07 -2.49
N TYR A 85 -0.23 -16.56 -3.37
CA TYR A 85 1.01 -17.25 -3.01
C TYR A 85 2.21 -16.31 -3.12
N PHE A 86 3.09 -16.35 -2.11
CA PHE A 86 4.30 -15.56 -2.06
C PHE A 86 5.50 -16.40 -1.64
N HIS A 87 6.64 -16.11 -2.28
CA HIS A 87 7.95 -16.55 -1.84
C HIS A 87 8.83 -15.36 -1.54
N THR A 88 9.88 -15.57 -0.75
CA THR A 88 10.90 -14.54 -0.56
C THR A 88 11.49 -14.10 -1.88
N TYR A 89 11.73 -12.79 -2.00
CA TYR A 89 12.22 -12.21 -3.24
C TYR A 89 13.59 -12.77 -3.67
N LYS A 90 14.43 -13.08 -2.68
CA LYS A 90 15.73 -13.75 -2.80
C LYS A 90 15.92 -14.70 -1.62
N GLY A 91 16.63 -15.79 -1.88
CA GLY A 91 16.74 -16.89 -0.94
C GLY A 91 15.61 -17.90 -1.11
N GLU A 92 15.90 -19.15 -0.76
CA GLU A 92 14.94 -20.23 -0.80
C GLU A 92 14.15 -20.29 0.50
N ASN A 93 13.02 -20.99 0.46
CA ASN A 93 12.39 -21.58 1.65
C ASN A 93 11.68 -20.66 2.64
N PHE A 94 11.45 -19.35 2.46
CA PHE A 94 10.43 -18.66 3.28
C PHE A 94 9.25 -18.25 2.40
N SER A 95 8.05 -18.66 2.83
CA SER A 95 6.84 -18.55 2.03
C SER A 95 5.70 -18.03 2.89
N LYS A 96 4.77 -17.32 2.24
CA LYS A 96 3.48 -17.04 2.84
C LYS A 96 2.35 -17.26 1.85
N ARG A 97 1.19 -17.61 2.38
CA ARG A 97 -0.08 -17.59 1.65
C ARG A 97 -1.02 -16.63 2.35
N ALA A 98 -1.74 -15.85 1.55
CA ALA A 98 -2.76 -14.93 2.05
C ALA A 98 -4.12 -15.35 1.49
N TYR A 99 -5.10 -15.46 2.37
CA TYR A 99 -6.44 -15.93 2.07
C TYR A 99 -7.44 -14.81 2.36
N VAL A 100 -8.38 -14.62 1.45
CA VAL A 100 -9.49 -13.67 1.57
C VAL A 100 -10.76 -14.42 1.17
N LEU A 101 -11.88 -14.18 1.84
CA LEU A 101 -13.17 -14.70 1.39
C LEU A 101 -13.58 -14.06 0.06
N LEU A 102 -14.12 -14.86 -0.86
CA LEU A 102 -14.65 -14.36 -2.13
C LEU A 102 -16.01 -13.68 -1.98
N ASP A 103 -16.80 -14.10 -0.98
CA ASP A 103 -18.07 -13.46 -0.66
C ASP A 103 -17.86 -12.35 0.39
N PRO A 104 -17.88 -11.06 -0.03
CA PRO A 104 -17.64 -9.95 0.88
C PRO A 104 -18.80 -9.68 1.84
N HIS A 105 -20.00 -10.23 1.57
CA HIS A 105 -21.17 -10.00 2.42
C HIS A 105 -21.07 -10.72 3.78
N LYS A 106 -20.16 -11.70 3.91
CA LYS A 106 -19.92 -12.42 5.17
C LYS A 106 -19.26 -11.59 6.26
N HIS A 107 -18.68 -10.43 5.96
CA HIS A 107 -17.88 -9.63 6.91
C HIS A 107 -18.26 -8.14 6.98
N ASN A 108 -19.53 -7.77 6.79
CA ASN A 108 -20.04 -6.42 7.10
C ASN A 108 -19.12 -5.26 6.61
N SER A 109 -18.65 -5.33 5.36
CA SER A 109 -17.76 -4.35 4.69
C SER A 109 -16.28 -4.30 5.14
N GLU A 110 -15.85 -5.15 6.07
CA GLU A 110 -14.46 -5.20 6.51
C GLU A 110 -13.61 -6.11 5.60
N HIS A 111 -12.37 -5.69 5.38
CA HIS A 111 -11.40 -6.50 4.64
C HIS A 111 -10.57 -7.33 5.61
N ILE A 112 -10.82 -8.65 5.59
CA ILE A 112 -10.10 -9.62 6.42
C ILE A 112 -9.18 -10.45 5.55
N VAL A 113 -7.94 -10.61 6.02
CA VAL A 113 -6.89 -11.40 5.37
C VAL A 113 -6.27 -12.34 6.38
N LEU A 114 -6.41 -13.65 6.14
CA LEU A 114 -5.71 -14.68 6.89
C LEU A 114 -4.37 -14.96 6.22
N ILE A 115 -3.28 -14.87 6.97
CA ILE A 115 -1.92 -14.96 6.45
C ILE A 115 -1.17 -16.06 7.17
N HIS A 116 -0.64 -17.02 6.43
CA HIS A 116 0.12 -18.14 6.99
C HIS A 116 1.54 -18.12 6.45
N TYR A 117 2.50 -17.99 7.37
CA TYR A 117 3.94 -17.99 7.11
C TYR A 117 4.51 -19.37 7.42
N THR A 118 5.24 -19.96 6.48
CA THR A 118 5.83 -21.30 6.67
C THR A 118 7.27 -21.35 6.22
N SER A 119 7.86 -22.53 6.43
CA SER A 119 9.20 -22.87 5.92
C SER A 119 10.30 -22.11 6.68
N SER A 120 11.53 -21.95 6.18
CA SER A 120 12.69 -21.48 6.95
C SER A 120 13.18 -20.08 6.59
N LEU A 121 13.60 -19.29 7.58
CA LEU A 121 14.26 -17.99 7.39
C LEU A 121 15.77 -18.09 7.10
N ILE A 122 16.37 -19.27 7.21
CA ILE A 122 17.84 -19.46 7.17
C ILE A 122 18.47 -18.89 5.88
N SER A 123 17.81 -19.10 4.74
CA SER A 123 18.30 -18.70 3.42
C SER A 123 17.81 -17.32 2.98
N VAL A 124 17.08 -16.57 3.82
CA VAL A 124 16.49 -15.28 3.41
C VAL A 124 17.54 -14.20 3.37
N ILE A 125 17.80 -13.71 2.15
CA ILE A 125 18.79 -12.64 1.91
C ILE A 125 18.08 -11.29 2.00
N LEU A 126 18.40 -10.53 3.05
CA LEU A 126 17.90 -9.18 3.24
C LEU A 126 18.83 -8.17 2.56
N GLU A 127 18.48 -7.79 1.34
CA GLU A 127 19.25 -6.80 0.58
C GLU A 127 18.84 -5.35 0.88
N CYS A 128 19.78 -4.43 0.64
CA CYS A 128 19.47 -3.02 0.50
C CYS A 128 18.67 -2.74 -0.79
N HIS A 129 17.90 -1.65 -0.79
CA HIS A 129 17.11 -1.27 -1.96
C HIS A 129 17.89 -0.43 -2.98
N GLY A 130 17.86 -0.85 -4.24
CA GLY A 130 18.28 -0.07 -5.40
C GLY A 130 19.79 0.17 -5.50
N ASN A 131 20.20 1.15 -6.29
CA ASN A 131 21.60 1.52 -6.54
C ASN A 131 22.21 2.34 -5.39
N ARG A 132 21.99 1.89 -4.16
CA ARG A 132 22.36 2.63 -2.96
C ARG A 132 23.88 2.56 -2.76
N LYS A 133 24.55 3.72 -2.83
CA LYS A 133 26.02 3.83 -2.62
C LYS A 133 26.43 4.07 -1.16
N LYS A 134 25.48 4.39 -0.27
CA LYS A 134 25.70 4.70 1.16
C LYS A 134 24.67 3.96 2.03
N ASN A 135 25.01 3.63 3.28
CA ASN A 135 24.13 2.85 4.18
C ASN A 135 23.69 1.52 3.55
N ILE A 136 24.67 0.75 3.05
CA ILE A 136 24.46 -0.54 2.38
C ILE A 136 23.84 -1.55 3.37
N ASP A 137 24.14 -1.42 4.66
CA ASP A 137 23.60 -2.31 5.69
C ASP A 137 22.11 -2.05 6.00
N ARG A 138 21.54 -0.94 5.50
CA ARG A 138 20.12 -0.64 5.74
C ARG A 138 19.25 -1.55 4.87
N LYS A 139 18.72 -2.58 5.52
CA LYS A 139 17.76 -3.53 4.96
C LYS A 139 16.57 -2.81 4.31
N HIS A 140 16.16 -3.30 3.14
CA HIS A 140 14.94 -2.81 2.52
C HIS A 140 13.70 -3.29 3.28
N ILE A 141 12.91 -2.35 3.76
CA ILE A 141 11.58 -2.60 4.34
C ILE A 141 10.54 -1.92 3.45
N THR A 142 9.52 -2.67 3.04
CA THR A 142 8.41 -2.14 2.26
C THR A 142 7.56 -1.21 3.11
N THR A 143 7.34 0.01 2.62
CA THR A 143 6.40 0.97 3.23
C THR A 143 4.96 0.55 2.90
N ALA A 144 4.06 0.65 3.87
CA ALA A 144 2.65 0.33 3.70
C ALA A 144 2.01 1.17 2.58
N LYS A 145 1.08 0.56 1.82
CA LYS A 145 0.42 1.23 0.68
C LYS A 145 -0.39 2.44 1.12
N SER A 146 -1.09 2.34 2.24
CA SER A 146 -1.82 3.48 2.84
C SER A 146 -0.91 4.67 3.09
N GLN A 147 0.30 4.45 3.62
CA GLN A 147 1.27 5.51 3.87
C GLN A 147 1.80 6.12 2.56
N LEU A 148 2.01 5.30 1.51
CA LEU A 148 2.32 5.84 0.19
C LEU A 148 1.15 6.63 -0.43
N ALA A 149 -0.10 6.23 -0.16
CA ALA A 149 -1.28 6.94 -0.60
C ALA A 149 -1.41 8.31 0.10
N LYS A 150 -1.20 8.38 1.41
CA LYS A 150 -1.18 9.65 2.18
C LYS A 150 -0.16 10.66 1.64
N GLN A 151 1.00 10.18 1.18
CA GLN A 151 2.01 11.04 0.54
C GLN A 151 1.48 11.64 -0.77
N LYS A 152 0.71 10.87 -1.54
CA LYS A 152 0.19 11.25 -2.85
C LYS A 152 -1.04 12.14 -2.79
N THR A 153 -1.79 12.15 -1.69
CA THR A 153 -2.96 13.05 -1.54
C THR A 153 -2.58 14.47 -1.16
N SER A 154 -1.33 14.70 -0.74
CA SER A 154 -0.86 16.00 -0.24
C SER A 154 -0.07 16.77 -1.31
N LEU A 155 -0.60 16.85 -2.54
CA LEU A 155 0.15 17.38 -3.69
C LEU A 155 0.36 18.88 -3.66
N LEU A 156 -0.52 19.64 -3.01
CA LEU A 156 -0.43 21.10 -2.92
C LEU A 156 0.44 21.58 -1.76
N ASP A 157 0.65 20.72 -0.76
CA ASP A 157 1.37 21.07 0.45
C ASP A 157 2.89 21.16 0.22
N ALA A 158 3.55 21.98 1.03
CA ALA A 158 5.00 22.02 1.08
C ALA A 158 5.56 20.69 1.60
N LEU A 159 6.60 20.17 0.93
CA LEU A 159 7.19 18.86 1.23
C LEU A 159 7.58 18.66 2.70
N LEU A 160 8.13 19.71 3.32
CA LEU A 160 8.56 19.65 4.72
C LEU A 160 7.35 19.54 5.67
N THR A 161 6.25 20.20 5.35
CA THR A 161 4.99 20.14 6.10
C THR A 161 4.39 18.74 6.02
N VAL A 162 4.31 18.17 4.81
CA VAL A 162 3.83 16.80 4.60
C VAL A 162 4.67 15.80 5.39
N TYR A 163 6.00 15.88 5.27
CA TYR A 163 6.89 14.98 5.99
C TYR A 163 6.69 15.07 7.50
N LYS A 164 6.67 16.28 8.08
CA LYS A 164 6.46 16.49 9.52
C LYS A 164 5.13 15.90 9.99
N LYS A 165 4.04 16.14 9.23
CA LYS A 165 2.71 15.62 9.53
C LYS A 165 2.70 14.09 9.58
N LEU A 166 3.28 13.44 8.57
CA LEU A 166 3.32 11.98 8.48
C LEU A 166 4.23 11.33 9.54
N THR A 167 5.28 12.03 9.99
CA THR A 167 6.17 11.52 11.06
C THR A 167 5.66 11.80 12.47
N ALA A 168 4.69 12.70 12.62
CA ALA A 168 4.09 13.04 13.91
C ALA A 168 2.94 12.09 14.30
N GLU A 169 2.54 11.17 13.43
CA GLU A 169 1.55 10.13 13.74
C GLU A 169 2.08 9.24 14.87
N ASP A 170 1.24 8.99 15.88
CA ASP A 170 1.58 8.10 16.99
C ASP A 170 1.54 6.64 16.49
N ILE A 171 2.74 6.09 16.26
CA ILE A 171 2.93 4.76 15.68
C ILE A 171 3.78 3.95 16.67
N HIS A 172 3.30 2.74 17.00
CA HIS A 172 4.04 1.81 17.85
C HIS A 172 5.47 1.60 17.31
N PRO A 173 6.53 1.60 18.15
CA PRO A 173 7.93 1.56 17.70
C PRO A 173 8.26 0.46 16.69
N ALA A 174 7.68 -0.74 16.86
CA ALA A 174 7.86 -1.87 15.94
C ALA A 174 7.29 -1.62 14.53
N GLN A 175 6.31 -0.74 14.40
CA GLN A 175 5.59 -0.42 13.15
C GLN A 175 6.16 0.80 12.43
N ILE A 176 7.03 1.60 13.07
CA ILE A 176 7.58 2.83 12.48
C ILE A 176 8.18 2.57 11.09
N ASN A 177 8.91 1.47 10.93
CA ASN A 177 9.58 1.15 9.67
C ASN A 177 8.62 0.86 8.50
N VAL A 178 7.35 0.56 8.78
CA VAL A 178 6.36 0.15 7.78
C VAL A 178 5.24 1.18 7.62
N LEU A 179 4.78 1.80 8.72
CA LEU A 179 3.71 2.79 8.74
C LEU A 179 4.20 4.25 8.72
N SER A 180 5.48 4.53 8.92
CA SER A 180 6.04 5.89 8.80
C SER A 180 6.77 6.07 7.46
N PRO A 181 6.90 7.31 6.92
CA PRO A 181 7.75 7.55 5.76
C PRO A 181 9.20 7.23 6.10
N ARG A 182 9.92 6.63 5.15
CA ARG A 182 11.30 6.21 5.36
C ARG A 182 12.25 7.40 5.53
N ASP A 183 12.08 8.41 4.70
CA ASP A 183 12.84 9.65 4.67
C ASP A 183 12.13 10.73 3.83
N LYS A 184 12.62 11.97 3.92
CA LYS A 184 12.13 13.12 3.15
C LYS A 184 12.24 12.92 1.63
N ILE A 185 13.22 12.15 1.18
CA ILE A 185 13.49 11.92 -0.26
C ILE A 185 12.40 11.01 -0.83
N GLN A 186 11.98 9.98 -0.09
CA GLN A 186 10.86 9.13 -0.47
C GLN A 186 9.59 9.96 -0.67
N VAL A 187 9.24 10.81 0.31
CA VAL A 187 8.04 11.68 0.22
C VAL A 187 8.14 12.62 -0.99
N LYS A 188 9.30 13.26 -1.19
CA LYS A 188 9.55 14.10 -2.37
C LYS A 188 9.33 13.34 -3.67
N ASN A 189 9.92 12.14 -3.79
CA ASN A 189 9.81 11.34 -5.00
C ASN A 189 8.37 10.87 -5.24
N SER A 190 7.65 10.45 -4.21
CA SER A 190 6.24 10.06 -4.31
C SER A 190 5.38 11.19 -4.85
N ILE A 191 5.51 12.40 -4.28
CA ILE A 191 4.76 13.59 -4.68
C ILE A 191 5.15 14.03 -6.10
N MET A 192 6.46 14.11 -6.39
CA MET A 192 6.92 14.50 -7.72
C MET A 192 6.45 13.54 -8.81
N ASN A 193 6.46 12.24 -8.56
CA ASN A 193 5.98 11.25 -9.52
C ASN A 193 4.47 11.34 -9.72
N GLU A 194 3.69 11.68 -8.68
CA GLU A 194 2.26 11.93 -8.83
C GLU A 194 2.00 13.19 -9.66
N ARG A 195 2.65 14.31 -9.33
CA ARG A 195 2.54 15.56 -10.13
C ARG A 195 2.92 15.35 -11.60
N LYS A 196 3.91 14.49 -11.88
CA LYS A 196 4.29 14.13 -13.25
C LYS A 196 3.22 13.31 -13.98
N ARG A 197 2.44 12.50 -13.27
CA ARG A 197 1.31 11.78 -13.88
C ARG A 197 0.15 12.70 -14.23
N ASP A 198 0.02 13.82 -13.53
CA ASP A 198 -0.97 14.85 -13.82
C ASP A 198 -0.53 15.80 -14.95
N LEU A 199 0.71 15.66 -15.47
CA LEU A 199 1.14 16.41 -16.65
C LEU A 199 0.56 15.79 -17.93
N LEU A 200 0.24 16.66 -18.88
CA LEU A 200 -0.13 16.26 -20.24
C LEU A 200 1.01 15.47 -20.89
N SER A 201 0.65 14.43 -21.62
CA SER A 201 1.58 13.69 -22.47
C SER A 201 1.94 14.49 -23.73
N ASP A 202 3.00 14.09 -24.42
CA ASP A 202 3.40 14.71 -25.69
C ASP A 202 2.29 14.55 -26.75
N ASP A 203 1.57 13.42 -26.75
CA ASP A 203 0.44 13.18 -27.64
C ASP A 203 -0.73 14.12 -27.32
N ASP A 204 -1.02 14.36 -26.03
CA ASP A 204 -2.05 15.33 -25.61
C ASP A 204 -1.68 16.76 -26.07
N LEU A 205 -0.39 17.11 -26.02
CA LEU A 205 0.11 18.40 -26.48
C LEU A 205 0.02 18.55 -28.01
N ILE A 206 0.31 17.48 -28.76
CA ILE A 206 0.16 17.45 -30.22
C ILE A 206 -1.30 17.56 -30.61
N GLU A 207 -2.21 16.84 -29.95
CA GLU A 207 -3.64 16.94 -30.19
C GLU A 207 -4.15 18.36 -29.93
N LEU A 208 -3.76 18.98 -28.81
CA LEU A 208 -4.07 20.37 -28.51
C LEU A 208 -3.55 21.35 -29.58
N TYR A 209 -2.35 21.09 -30.11
CA TYR A 209 -1.77 21.88 -31.20
C TYR A 209 -2.57 21.73 -32.50
N LEU A 210 -2.91 20.51 -32.90
CA LEU A 210 -3.70 20.24 -34.11
C LEU A 210 -5.10 20.87 -34.01
N ILE A 211 -5.78 20.74 -32.86
CA ILE A 211 -7.06 21.40 -32.59
C ILE A 211 -6.92 22.92 -32.71
N ASN A 212 -5.80 23.50 -32.28
CA ASN A 212 -5.58 24.94 -32.38
C ASN A 212 -5.41 25.43 -33.82
N GLU A 213 -4.72 24.65 -34.65
CA GLU A 213 -4.59 24.92 -36.09
C GLU A 213 -5.96 24.79 -36.77
N ASP A 214 -6.70 23.72 -36.49
CA ASP A 214 -8.01 23.44 -37.11
C ASP A 214 -9.08 24.46 -36.71
N LEU A 215 -9.09 24.90 -35.45
CA LEU A 215 -10.05 25.84 -34.90
C LEU A 215 -9.53 27.29 -34.82
N ASN A 216 -8.41 27.57 -35.48
CA ASN A 216 -7.79 28.87 -35.70
C ASN A 216 -7.87 29.83 -34.49
N GLY A 217 -6.99 29.62 -33.50
CA GLY A 217 -6.90 30.46 -32.30
C GLY A 217 -7.68 29.94 -31.10
N PHE A 218 -8.05 28.65 -31.11
CA PHE A 218 -8.66 27.95 -29.96
C PHE A 218 -7.84 28.12 -28.68
N ILE A 219 -6.52 27.92 -28.72
CA ILE A 219 -5.66 28.09 -27.53
C ILE A 219 -5.68 29.53 -27.05
N LYS A 220 -5.67 30.52 -27.94
CA LYS A 220 -5.72 31.95 -27.57
C LYS A 220 -7.06 32.30 -26.91
N THR A 221 -8.16 31.79 -27.46
CA THR A 221 -9.52 31.96 -26.92
C THR A 221 -9.67 31.29 -25.56
N TYR A 222 -9.17 30.06 -25.42
CA TYR A 222 -9.23 29.28 -24.19
C TYR A 222 -8.31 29.85 -23.10
N SER A 223 -7.11 30.30 -23.47
CA SER A 223 -6.16 30.94 -22.55
C SER A 223 -6.71 32.23 -21.97
N ASN A 224 -7.36 33.06 -22.80
CA ASN A 224 -8.07 34.25 -22.34
C ASN A 224 -9.24 33.88 -21.40
N LEU A 225 -9.98 32.81 -21.71
CA LEU A 225 -11.06 32.30 -20.85
C LEU A 225 -10.52 31.85 -19.48
N PHE A 226 -9.40 31.13 -19.47
CA PHE A 226 -8.75 30.63 -18.24
C PHE A 226 -8.16 31.77 -17.40
N GLN A 227 -7.49 32.74 -18.02
CA GLN A 227 -6.99 33.93 -17.33
C GLN A 227 -8.14 34.72 -16.70
N ASN A 228 -9.26 34.90 -17.42
CA ASN A 228 -10.45 35.55 -16.90
C ASN A 228 -11.14 34.76 -15.78
N LEU A 229 -11.12 33.41 -15.82
CA LEU A 229 -11.64 32.55 -14.77
C LEU A 229 -10.79 32.57 -13.50
N VAL A 230 -9.46 32.60 -13.63
CA VAL A 230 -8.52 32.72 -12.51
C VAL A 230 -8.57 34.11 -11.87
N GLN A 231 -8.77 35.17 -12.67
CA GLN A 231 -9.01 36.52 -12.14
C GLN A 231 -10.37 36.65 -11.43
N CYS A 232 -11.42 36.01 -11.94
CA CYS A 232 -12.73 35.97 -11.28
C CYS A 232 -12.73 35.19 -9.94
N SER A 233 -11.91 34.14 -9.81
CA SER A 233 -11.83 33.35 -8.57
C SER A 233 -11.01 34.03 -7.47
N THR A 234 -9.94 34.73 -7.85
CA THR A 234 -9.13 35.56 -6.93
C THR A 234 -9.87 36.83 -6.48
N ALA A 235 -10.67 37.46 -7.37
CA ALA A 235 -11.53 38.58 -7.00
C ALA A 235 -12.63 38.19 -5.97
N LYS A 236 -13.18 36.96 -6.05
CA LYS A 236 -14.14 36.46 -5.06
C LYS A 236 -13.53 36.15 -3.68
N GLN A 237 -12.23 35.89 -3.59
CA GLN A 237 -11.53 35.71 -2.31
C GLN A 237 -11.26 37.04 -1.61
N HIS A 238 -11.08 38.14 -2.35
CA HIS A 238 -10.91 39.48 -1.77
C HIS A 238 -12.21 40.15 -1.31
N LEU A 239 -13.37 39.64 -1.71
CA LEU A 239 -14.69 40.13 -1.27
C LEU A 239 -15.27 39.38 -0.04
N LYS A 240 -14.49 38.46 0.55
CA LYS A 240 -14.87 37.69 1.75
C LYS A 240 -14.01 37.97 2.99
N ASN A 241 -13.19 39.03 2.95
CA ASN A 241 -12.49 39.58 4.12
C ASN A 241 -13.10 40.94 4.47
#